data_AF-A0A947GQJ2-F1
#
_entry.id   AF-A0A947GQJ2-F1
#
_cell.length_a   1.000
_cell.length_b   1.000
_cell.length_c   1.000
_cell.angle_alpha   90.00
_cell.angle_beta   90.00
_cell.angle_gamma   90.00
#
_symmetry.space_group_name_H-M   'P 1'
#
loop_
_entity.id
_entity.type
_entity.pdbx_description
1 polymer ?
#
loop_
_entity_poly.entity_id
_entity_poly.type
_entity_poly.pdbx_seq_one_letter_code
_entity_poly.pdbx_strand_id
1 'polypeptide(L)'
;MKKAKHVIRPLTKPIRHVSNWCIHLWDGVSGKDHRRVHQLRHELAIAQENAANLTQQLAQAHTQYTDLQKAFNDQQQELDARQQALADHQQELENSRQQYSELWQELDAWVTDSDAQIQFLKRELRNRTSALTNCEANLNTVQQSNLAAIQARSTAPITNEPTTPVITLADWKIGFVGGHEATRRVVIQTLRSDYGLVYTAVEIPSHREVSTSQKQLKQKLADCDLIVSIVRYSNHSLTKSLMQLKEKGGLKGKILTPNSRGVSGVVRDILSFIETSTSLDTEEAG
;
A
#
# COMPACT_ATOMS: atom_id res chain seq x y z
N MET A 1 57.40 151.83 30.24
CA MET A 1 56.66 151.04 31.25
C MET A 1 56.26 149.69 30.64
N LYS A 2 56.63 148.60 31.35
CA LYS A 2 56.11 147.21 31.34
C LYS A 2 55.81 146.49 30.00
N LYS A 3 56.69 145.53 29.68
CA LYS A 3 56.51 144.42 28.71
C LYS A 3 55.47 143.42 29.23
N ALA A 4 54.52 142.98 28.38
CA ALA A 4 53.68 141.81 28.64
C ALA A 4 54.13 140.64 27.75
N LYS A 5 54.65 139.58 28.37
CA LYS A 5 55.00 138.30 27.73
C LYS A 5 53.73 137.46 27.62
N HIS A 6 53.25 137.19 26.40
CA HIS A 6 52.29 136.11 26.17
C HIS A 6 53.03 134.78 26.07
N VAL A 7 52.86 133.94 27.09
CA VAL A 7 53.33 132.56 27.12
C VAL A 7 52.29 131.69 26.43
N ILE A 8 52.58 131.26 25.21
CA ILE A 8 51.84 130.17 24.54
C ILE A 8 52.28 128.87 25.21
N ARG A 9 51.40 128.26 26.00
CA ARG A 9 51.60 126.89 26.52
C ARG A 9 51.13 125.88 25.47
N PRO A 10 51.91 124.83 25.14
CA PRO A 10 51.49 123.81 24.20
C PRO A 10 50.45 122.88 24.84
N LEU A 11 49.23 122.88 24.30
CA LEU A 11 48.15 121.95 24.64
C LEU A 11 48.39 120.59 23.97
N THR A 12 49.44 119.87 24.35
CA THR A 12 49.69 118.53 23.82
C THR A 12 50.27 117.64 24.90
N LYS A 13 49.45 117.12 25.83
CA LYS A 13 49.85 115.98 26.69
C LYS A 13 48.81 115.26 27.58
N PRO A 14 47.47 115.39 27.42
CA PRO A 14 46.56 114.39 27.99
C PRO A 14 46.01 113.37 26.96
N ILE A 15 46.03 113.70 25.66
CA ILE A 15 45.27 112.94 24.64
C ILE A 15 45.89 111.56 24.34
N ARG A 16 47.23 111.41 24.36
CA ARG A 16 47.89 110.13 24.07
C ARG A 16 47.67 109.06 25.15
N HIS A 17 47.54 109.46 26.41
CA HIS A 17 47.35 108.52 27.51
C HIS A 17 45.91 107.98 27.57
N VAL A 18 44.93 108.83 27.22
CA VAL A 18 43.54 108.42 27.06
C VAL A 18 43.38 107.54 25.82
N SER A 19 44.04 107.87 24.71
CA SER A 19 44.08 107.03 23.51
C SER A 19 44.61 105.63 23.77
N ASN A 20 45.76 105.49 24.46
CA ASN A 20 46.34 104.18 24.75
C ASN A 20 45.51 103.38 25.77
N TRP A 21 44.90 104.07 26.75
CA TRP A 21 44.00 103.43 27.71
C TRP A 21 42.71 102.95 27.04
N CYS A 22 42.12 103.75 26.15
CA CYS A 22 40.95 103.34 25.37
C CYS A 22 41.27 102.18 24.41
N ILE A 23 42.45 102.15 23.78
CA ILE A 23 42.86 101.04 22.91
C ILE A 23 43.05 99.75 23.72
N HIS A 24 43.73 99.79 24.88
CA HIS A 24 43.90 98.60 25.73
C HIS A 24 42.61 98.12 26.40
N LEU A 25 41.70 99.03 26.75
CA LEU A 25 40.37 98.69 27.27
C LEU A 25 39.51 98.07 26.15
N TRP A 26 39.57 98.62 24.94
CA TRP A 26 38.87 98.11 23.77
C TRP A 26 39.41 96.75 23.31
N ASP A 27 40.74 96.56 23.24
CA ASP A 27 41.38 95.28 22.90
C ASP A 27 41.18 94.23 24.00
N GLY A 28 41.17 94.64 25.28
CA GLY A 28 40.96 93.76 26.42
C GLY A 28 39.52 93.23 26.54
N VAL A 29 38.52 94.06 26.18
CA VAL A 29 37.10 93.69 26.12
C VAL A 29 36.83 92.92 24.80
N SER A 30 37.25 93.46 23.66
CA SER A 30 37.03 92.87 22.33
C SER A 30 37.71 91.50 22.16
N GLY A 31 38.93 91.30 22.66
CA GLY A 31 39.64 90.02 22.52
C GLY A 31 39.15 88.91 23.46
N LYS A 32 38.61 89.24 24.64
CA LYS A 32 37.96 88.26 25.52
C LYS A 32 36.58 87.87 24.98
N ASP A 33 35.81 88.86 24.53
CA ASP A 33 34.50 88.63 23.93
C ASP A 33 34.62 87.85 22.63
N HIS A 34 35.61 88.15 21.78
CA HIS A 34 35.87 87.41 20.55
C HIS A 34 36.22 85.94 20.81
N ARG A 35 37.08 85.66 21.80
CA ARG A 35 37.38 84.28 22.21
C ARG A 35 36.16 83.56 22.75
N ARG A 36 35.33 84.23 23.55
CA ARG A 36 34.09 83.66 24.08
C ARG A 36 33.09 83.35 22.96
N VAL A 37 32.93 84.24 21.99
CA VAL A 37 32.10 84.01 20.80
C VAL A 37 32.62 82.84 19.97
N HIS A 38 33.93 82.73 19.76
CA HIS A 38 34.52 81.59 19.07
C HIS A 38 34.29 80.26 19.80
N GLN A 39 34.47 80.26 21.13
CA GLN A 39 34.21 79.08 21.94
C GLN A 39 32.73 78.66 21.87
N LEU A 40 31.81 79.61 22.02
CA LEU A 40 30.37 79.32 21.93
C LEU A 40 29.95 78.82 20.54
N ARG A 41 30.54 79.34 19.46
CA ARG A 41 30.31 78.83 18.10
C ARG A 41 30.82 77.41 17.93
N HIS A 42 31.98 77.09 18.51
CA HIS A 42 32.53 75.74 18.49
C HIS A 42 31.65 74.77 19.29
N GLU A 43 31.24 75.15 20.50
CA GLU A 43 30.32 74.37 21.34
C GLU A 43 28.97 74.16 20.63
N LEU A 44 28.43 75.19 19.97
CA LEU A 44 27.19 75.11 19.20
C LEU A 44 27.34 74.18 17.98
N ALA A 45 28.47 74.22 17.28
CA ALA A 45 28.75 73.31 16.17
C ALA A 45 28.80 71.84 16.63
N ILE A 46 29.49 71.56 17.75
CA ILE A 46 29.54 70.21 18.34
C ILE A 46 28.15 69.76 18.78
N ALA A 47 27.37 70.64 19.41
CA ALA A 47 26.01 70.31 19.84
C ALA A 47 25.09 70.01 18.65
N GLN A 48 25.23 70.74 17.55
CA GLN A 48 24.50 70.49 16.30
C GLN A 48 24.89 69.15 15.66
N GLU A 49 26.17 68.81 15.63
CA GLU A 49 26.66 67.52 15.13
C GLU A 49 26.13 66.36 15.97
N ASN A 50 26.20 66.48 17.30
CA ASN A 50 25.66 65.48 18.22
C ASN A 50 24.14 65.31 18.05
N ALA A 51 23.40 66.41 17.89
CA ALA A 51 21.95 66.37 17.65
C ALA A 51 21.62 65.68 16.31
N ALA A 52 22.39 65.94 15.25
CA ALA A 52 22.24 65.26 13.97
C ALA A 52 22.51 63.74 14.09
N ASN A 53 23.61 63.37 14.76
CA ASN A 53 23.96 61.97 15.00
C ASN A 53 22.88 61.22 15.81
N LEU A 54 22.36 61.83 16.87
CA LEU A 54 21.28 61.25 17.67
C LEU A 54 19.98 61.11 16.88
N THR A 55 19.66 62.10 16.02
CA THR A 55 18.48 62.05 15.16
C THR A 55 18.59 60.90 14.14
N GLN A 56 19.78 60.70 13.58
CA GLN A 56 20.06 59.58 12.68
C GLN A 56 19.94 58.24 13.40
N GLN A 57 20.49 58.11 14.61
CA GLN A 57 20.37 56.90 15.42
C GLN A 57 18.91 56.59 15.78
N LEU A 58 18.12 57.62 16.12
CA LEU A 58 16.70 57.46 16.43
C LEU A 58 15.92 56.99 15.18
N ALA A 59 16.19 57.58 14.01
CA ALA A 59 15.58 57.15 12.76
C ALA A 59 15.92 55.68 12.44
N GLN A 60 17.19 55.28 12.61
CA GLN A 60 17.63 53.89 12.40
C GLN A 60 16.96 52.92 13.38
N ALA A 61 16.91 53.27 14.68
CA ALA A 61 16.24 52.46 15.68
C ALA A 61 14.74 52.33 15.42
N HIS A 62 14.10 53.40 14.92
CA HIS A 62 12.69 53.36 14.55
C HIS A 62 12.43 52.41 13.36
N THR A 63 13.25 52.46 12.31
CA THR A 63 13.15 51.52 11.19
C THR A 63 13.36 50.07 11.64
N GLN A 64 14.36 49.82 12.49
CA GLN A 64 14.59 48.49 13.06
C GLN A 64 13.38 47.99 13.88
N TYR A 65 12.78 48.87 14.67
CA TYR A 65 11.58 48.54 15.44
C TYR A 65 10.40 48.18 14.53
N THR A 66 10.16 48.96 13.47
CA THR A 66 9.06 48.68 12.52
C THR A 66 9.26 47.38 11.76
N ASP A 67 10.51 47.08 11.37
CA ASP A 67 10.84 45.84 10.68
C ASP A 67 10.66 44.62 11.59
N LEU A 68 11.11 44.72 12.84
CA LEU A 68 10.91 43.67 13.85
C LEU A 68 9.42 43.47 14.17
N GLN A 69 8.66 44.55 14.27
CA GLN A 69 7.22 44.47 14.52
C GLN A 69 6.49 43.77 13.36
N LYS A 70 6.89 44.05 12.12
CA LYS A 70 6.37 43.35 10.94
C LYS A 70 6.72 41.86 10.99
N ALA A 71 7.99 41.52 11.21
CA ALA A 71 8.43 40.13 11.29
C ALA A 71 7.72 39.34 12.40
N PHE A 72 7.47 39.98 13.55
CA PHE A 72 6.70 39.38 14.64
C PHE A 72 5.26 39.10 14.23
N ASN A 73 4.59 40.06 13.57
CA ASN A 73 3.22 39.86 13.09
C ASN A 73 3.14 38.75 12.03
N ASP A 74 4.10 38.69 11.11
CA ASP A 74 4.18 37.64 10.09
C ASP A 74 4.36 36.26 10.75
N GLN A 75 5.24 36.15 11.76
CA GLN A 75 5.43 34.92 12.53
C GLN A 75 4.18 34.51 13.31
N GLN A 76 3.46 35.48 13.89
CA GLN A 76 2.21 35.19 14.61
C GLN A 76 1.15 34.62 13.66
N GLN A 77 0.99 35.20 12.48
CA GLN A 77 0.09 34.68 11.46
C GLN A 77 0.47 33.27 11.00
N GLU A 78 1.77 32.99 10.85
CA GLU A 78 2.24 31.64 10.51
C GLU A 78 1.94 30.63 11.63
N LEU A 79 2.12 31.02 12.89
CA LEU A 79 1.77 30.17 14.04
C LEU A 79 0.27 29.87 14.08
N ASP A 80 -0.58 30.89 13.88
CA ASP A 80 -2.03 30.70 13.86
C ASP A 80 -2.46 29.78 12.71
N ALA A 81 -1.88 29.95 11.52
CA ALA A 81 -2.14 29.06 10.38
C ALA A 81 -1.70 27.61 10.65
N ARG A 82 -0.54 27.41 11.30
CA ARG A 82 -0.08 26.07 11.70
C ARG A 82 -0.96 25.45 12.77
N GLN A 83 -1.46 26.23 13.72
CA GLN A 83 -2.40 25.74 14.74
C GLN A 83 -3.72 25.28 14.11
N GLN A 84 -4.25 26.04 13.14
CA GLN A 84 -5.44 25.64 12.40
C GLN A 84 -5.21 24.34 11.62
N ALA A 85 -4.09 24.23 10.90
CA ALA A 85 -3.75 23.01 10.17
C ALA A 85 -3.60 21.79 11.09
N LEU A 86 -3.04 21.97 12.28
CA LEU A 86 -2.96 20.91 13.29
C LEU A 86 -4.35 20.47 13.77
N ALA A 87 -5.27 21.41 14.00
CA ALA A 87 -6.64 21.10 14.37
C ALA A 87 -7.37 20.32 13.26
N ASP A 88 -7.21 20.74 12.01
CA ASP A 88 -7.81 20.06 10.85
C ASP A 88 -7.25 18.63 10.72
N HIS A 89 -5.95 18.44 10.86
CA HIS A 89 -5.33 17.11 10.85
C HIS A 89 -5.76 16.22 12.02
N GLN A 90 -5.98 16.78 13.21
CA GLN A 90 -6.51 16.04 14.35
C GLN A 90 -7.94 15.57 14.09
N GLN A 91 -8.77 16.43 13.49
CA GLN A 91 -10.13 16.06 13.11
C GLN A 91 -10.15 14.95 12.05
N GLU A 92 -9.29 15.04 11.03
CA GLU A 92 -9.18 14.01 10.00
C GLU A 92 -8.75 12.65 10.57
N LEU A 93 -7.83 12.67 11.54
CA LEU A 93 -7.37 11.46 12.22
C LEU A 93 -8.46 10.82 13.06
N GLU A 94 -9.27 11.61 13.76
CA GLU A 94 -10.40 11.10 14.54
C GLU A 94 -11.50 10.54 13.63
N ASN A 95 -11.82 11.22 12.53
CA ASN A 95 -12.74 10.72 11.51
C ASN A 95 -12.28 9.36 10.94
N SER A 96 -10.99 9.25 10.59
CA SER A 96 -10.40 8.00 10.10
C SER A 96 -10.48 6.90 11.15
N ARG A 97 -10.19 7.22 12.42
CA ARG A 97 -10.27 6.26 13.52
C ARG A 97 -11.69 5.74 13.72
N GLN A 98 -12.69 6.63 13.62
CA GLN A 98 -14.09 6.25 13.71
C GLN A 98 -14.48 5.31 12.55
N GLN A 99 -14.10 5.63 11.31
CA GLN A 99 -14.34 4.76 10.16
C GLN A 99 -13.71 3.37 10.33
N TYR A 100 -12.47 3.29 10.83
CA TYR A 100 -11.84 2.00 11.13
C TYR A 100 -12.62 1.22 12.19
N SER A 101 -13.10 1.89 13.25
CA SER A 101 -13.91 1.25 14.29
C SER A 101 -15.22 0.69 13.73
N GLU A 102 -15.91 1.45 12.87
CA GLU A 102 -17.16 1.02 12.23
C GLU A 102 -16.92 -0.21 11.33
N LEU A 103 -15.90 -0.16 10.47
CA LEU A 103 -15.52 -1.29 9.60
C LEU A 103 -15.13 -2.54 10.40
N TRP A 104 -14.46 -2.37 11.54
CA TRP A 104 -14.13 -3.49 12.43
C TRP A 104 -15.37 -4.12 13.04
N GLN A 105 -16.36 -3.32 13.46
CA GLN A 105 -17.62 -3.82 13.98
C GLN A 105 -18.45 -4.54 12.91
N GLU A 106 -18.48 -4.01 11.68
CA GLU A 106 -19.13 -4.67 10.54
C GLU A 106 -18.49 -6.02 10.23
N LEU A 107 -17.15 -6.08 10.23
CA LEU A 107 -16.41 -7.32 10.00
C LEU A 107 -16.70 -8.36 11.10
N ASP A 108 -16.68 -7.95 12.37
CA ASP A 108 -16.97 -8.83 13.51
C ASP A 108 -18.41 -9.39 13.45
N ALA A 109 -19.37 -8.55 13.09
CA ALA A 109 -20.75 -8.96 12.86
C ALA A 109 -20.86 -9.98 11.72
N TRP A 110 -20.17 -9.76 10.59
CA TRP A 110 -20.17 -10.67 9.46
C TRP A 110 -19.52 -12.01 9.76
N VAL A 111 -18.41 -12.00 10.51
CA VAL A 111 -17.74 -13.22 10.99
C VAL A 111 -18.67 -14.01 11.90
N THR A 112 -19.33 -13.33 12.85
CA THR A 112 -20.26 -13.96 13.79
C THR A 112 -21.47 -14.59 13.07
N ASP A 113 -22.07 -13.88 12.10
CA ASP A 113 -23.19 -14.40 11.30
C ASP A 113 -22.75 -15.60 10.44
N SER A 114 -21.59 -15.51 9.80
CA SER A 114 -21.02 -16.60 9.01
C SER A 114 -20.77 -17.84 9.88
N ASP A 115 -20.22 -17.66 11.08
CA ASP A 115 -20.02 -18.76 12.03
C ASP A 115 -21.33 -19.38 12.48
N ALA A 116 -22.37 -18.58 12.74
CA ALA A 116 -23.70 -19.06 13.06
C ALA A 116 -24.28 -19.90 11.90
N GLN A 117 -24.13 -19.44 10.66
CA GLN A 117 -24.58 -20.17 9.47
C GLN A 117 -23.80 -21.48 9.27
N ILE A 118 -22.49 -21.48 9.50
CA ILE A 118 -21.66 -22.70 9.46
C ILE A 118 -22.15 -23.70 10.51
N GLN A 119 -22.43 -23.26 11.74
CA GLN A 119 -22.94 -24.14 12.80
C GLN A 119 -24.32 -24.70 12.47
N PHE A 120 -25.20 -23.88 11.89
CA PHE A 120 -26.50 -24.31 11.41
C PHE A 120 -26.36 -25.41 10.34
N LEU A 121 -25.57 -25.17 9.29
CA LEU A 121 -25.36 -26.13 8.21
C LEU A 121 -24.70 -27.42 8.70
N LYS A 122 -23.75 -27.32 9.64
CA LYS A 122 -23.14 -28.50 10.30
C LYS A 122 -24.19 -29.33 11.04
N ARG A 123 -25.12 -28.69 11.76
CA ARG A 123 -26.21 -29.37 12.46
C ARG A 123 -27.16 -30.04 11.48
N GLU A 124 -27.53 -29.34 10.40
CA GLU A 124 -28.42 -29.89 9.38
C GLU A 124 -27.80 -31.10 8.68
N LEU A 125 -26.51 -31.03 8.30
CA LEU A 125 -25.79 -32.17 7.74
C LEU A 125 -25.77 -33.35 8.71
N ARG A 126 -25.48 -33.13 9.99
CA ARG A 126 -25.51 -34.20 11.00
C ARG A 126 -26.89 -34.87 11.06
N ASN A 127 -27.95 -34.07 11.08
CA ASN A 127 -29.33 -34.57 11.12
C ASN A 127 -29.65 -35.39 9.87
N ARG A 128 -29.32 -34.88 8.68
CA ARG A 128 -29.55 -35.61 7.41
C ARG A 128 -28.74 -36.91 7.33
N THR A 129 -27.48 -36.89 7.76
CA THR A 129 -26.65 -38.10 7.83
C THR A 129 -27.26 -39.13 8.78
N SER A 130 -27.74 -38.71 9.95
CA SER A 130 -28.40 -39.63 10.90
C SER A 130 -29.71 -40.22 10.34
N ALA A 131 -30.46 -39.43 9.56
CA ALA A 131 -31.66 -39.92 8.90
C ALA A 131 -31.32 -40.94 7.81
N LEU A 132 -30.26 -40.70 7.02
CA LEU A 132 -29.79 -41.65 6.01
C LEU A 132 -29.31 -42.96 6.64
N THR A 133 -28.52 -42.91 7.72
CA THR A 133 -28.08 -44.12 8.42
C THR A 133 -29.26 -44.92 8.98
N ASN A 134 -30.30 -44.24 9.49
CA ASN A 134 -31.52 -44.90 9.96
C ASN A 134 -32.32 -45.52 8.80
N CYS A 135 -32.44 -44.83 7.67
CA CYS A 135 -33.07 -45.38 6.47
C CYS A 135 -32.30 -46.58 5.92
N GLU A 136 -30.98 -46.53 5.89
CA GLU A 136 -30.12 -47.64 5.47
C GLU A 136 -30.28 -48.85 6.40
N ALA A 137 -30.29 -48.63 7.72
CA ALA A 137 -30.56 -49.69 8.69
C ALA A 137 -31.95 -50.32 8.46
N ASN A 138 -33.00 -49.51 8.26
CA ASN A 138 -34.35 -50.00 7.99
C ASN A 138 -34.45 -50.73 6.63
N LEU A 139 -33.74 -50.27 5.61
CA LEU A 139 -33.69 -50.96 4.32
C LEU A 139 -33.02 -52.33 4.47
N ASN A 140 -31.90 -52.39 5.19
CA ASN A 140 -31.18 -53.63 5.45
C ASN A 140 -32.03 -54.63 6.24
N THR A 141 -32.80 -54.19 7.23
CA THR A 141 -33.70 -55.10 7.99
C THR A 141 -34.83 -55.64 7.11
N VAL A 142 -35.42 -54.81 6.23
CA VAL A 142 -36.42 -55.26 5.25
C VAL A 142 -35.80 -56.23 4.24
N GLN A 143 -34.61 -55.95 3.72
CA GLN A 143 -33.89 -56.84 2.80
C GLN A 143 -33.56 -58.19 3.45
N GLN A 144 -33.06 -58.20 4.69
CA GLN A 144 -32.81 -59.43 5.44
C GLN A 144 -34.08 -60.24 5.66
N SER A 145 -35.18 -59.58 6.01
CA SER A 145 -36.49 -60.22 6.19
C SER A 145 -36.98 -60.85 4.87
N ASN A 146 -36.82 -60.14 3.76
CA ASN A 146 -37.17 -60.64 2.42
C ASN A 146 -36.28 -61.81 1.98
N LEU A 147 -34.96 -61.73 2.21
CA LEU A 147 -34.03 -62.81 1.90
C LEU A 147 -34.32 -64.05 2.73
N ALA A 148 -34.61 -63.91 4.03
CA ALA A 148 -35.03 -65.03 4.87
C ALA A 148 -36.33 -65.67 4.36
N ALA A 149 -37.30 -64.87 3.89
CA ALA A 149 -38.53 -65.36 3.29
C ALA A 149 -38.31 -66.05 1.93
N ILE A 150 -37.34 -65.60 1.12
CA ILE A 150 -36.97 -66.22 -0.17
C ILE A 150 -36.16 -67.50 0.06
N GLN A 151 -35.22 -67.52 0.99
CA GLN A 151 -34.45 -68.72 1.36
C GLN A 151 -35.33 -69.80 1.96
N ALA A 152 -36.34 -69.43 2.75
CA ALA A 152 -37.38 -70.35 3.19
C ALA A 152 -38.24 -70.92 2.04
N ARG A 153 -38.18 -70.33 0.83
CA ARG A 153 -38.89 -70.77 -0.39
C ARG A 153 -38.00 -71.41 -1.45
N SER A 154 -36.67 -71.35 -1.35
CA SER A 154 -35.77 -71.69 -2.46
C SER A 154 -34.61 -72.58 -2.01
N THR A 155 -34.84 -73.90 -2.07
CA THR A 155 -33.79 -74.92 -2.09
C THR A 155 -33.30 -75.14 -3.53
N ALA A 156 -32.33 -74.35 -4.00
CA ALA A 156 -31.41 -74.71 -5.09
C ALA A 156 -30.30 -73.64 -5.26
N PRO A 157 -29.01 -74.00 -5.47
CA PRO A 157 -27.92 -73.04 -5.56
C PRO A 157 -27.57 -72.70 -7.02
N ILE A 158 -27.40 -71.41 -7.34
CA ILE A 158 -26.64 -70.98 -8.52
C ILE A 158 -25.77 -69.77 -8.17
N THR A 159 -24.46 -70.00 -8.25
CA THR A 159 -23.31 -69.09 -8.26
C THR A 159 -23.26 -68.30 -9.57
N ASN A 160 -22.86 -67.02 -9.56
CA ASN A 160 -22.11 -66.38 -10.67
C ASN A 160 -21.54 -65.01 -10.26
N GLU A 161 -20.24 -64.82 -10.46
CA GLU A 161 -19.50 -63.55 -10.38
C GLU A 161 -19.57 -62.77 -11.71
N PRO A 162 -19.54 -61.42 -11.70
CA PRO A 162 -19.37 -60.62 -12.90
C PRO A 162 -17.93 -60.08 -13.04
N THR A 163 -17.26 -60.48 -14.12
CA THR A 163 -15.97 -59.98 -14.60
C THR A 163 -16.13 -58.56 -15.15
N THR A 164 -15.42 -57.57 -14.59
CA THR A 164 -15.37 -56.19 -15.09
C THR A 164 -14.24 -56.00 -16.12
N PRO A 165 -14.41 -55.12 -17.12
CA PRO A 165 -13.39 -54.83 -18.13
C PRO A 165 -12.19 -54.10 -17.51
N VAL A 166 -10.98 -54.59 -17.80
CA VAL A 166 -9.71 -54.02 -17.31
C VAL A 166 -9.26 -52.94 -18.30
N ILE A 167 -9.61 -51.68 -18.02
CA ILE A 167 -9.07 -50.52 -18.75
C ILE A 167 -7.58 -50.39 -18.41
N THR A 168 -6.71 -50.39 -19.42
CA THR A 168 -5.25 -50.28 -19.23
C THR A 168 -4.73 -48.95 -19.78
N LEU A 169 -3.89 -48.25 -19.03
CA LEU A 169 -3.35 -46.92 -19.36
C LEU A 169 -1.93 -46.94 -19.93
N ALA A 170 -1.46 -48.09 -20.42
CA ALA A 170 -0.06 -48.28 -20.81
C ALA A 170 0.40 -47.31 -21.92
N ASP A 171 -0.49 -46.99 -22.86
CA ASP A 171 -0.16 -46.19 -24.04
C ASP A 171 -0.38 -44.68 -23.88
N TRP A 172 -0.87 -44.23 -22.72
CA TRP A 172 -1.27 -42.84 -22.53
C TRP A 172 -0.18 -42.00 -21.87
N LYS A 173 0.22 -40.90 -22.50
CA LYS A 173 1.03 -39.86 -21.86
C LYS A 173 0.14 -38.79 -21.26
N ILE A 174 0.02 -38.79 -19.93
CA ILE A 174 -0.89 -37.88 -19.21
C ILE A 174 -0.10 -36.73 -18.57
N GLY A 175 -0.54 -35.50 -18.83
CA GLY A 175 -0.06 -34.29 -18.17
C GLY A 175 -1.08 -33.77 -17.15
N PHE A 176 -0.63 -33.40 -15.96
CA PHE A 176 -1.46 -32.81 -14.91
C PHE A 176 -1.12 -31.33 -14.74
N VAL A 177 -2.12 -30.47 -14.82
CA VAL A 177 -1.94 -29.02 -14.75
C VAL A 177 -2.79 -28.44 -13.63
N GLY A 178 -2.14 -27.77 -12.67
CA GLY A 178 -2.76 -27.16 -11.51
C GLY A 178 -3.12 -28.17 -10.39
N GLY A 179 -4.11 -27.84 -9.57
CA GLY A 179 -4.48 -28.63 -8.40
C GLY A 179 -3.49 -28.52 -7.23
N HIS A 180 -3.82 -29.17 -6.11
CA HIS A 180 -2.93 -29.30 -4.95
C HIS A 180 -1.97 -30.48 -5.16
N GLU A 181 -0.70 -30.34 -4.77
CA GLU A 181 0.34 -31.37 -4.96
C GLU A 181 -0.08 -32.75 -4.41
N ALA A 182 -0.59 -32.77 -3.17
CA ALA A 182 -1.11 -33.99 -2.54
C ALA A 182 -2.15 -34.72 -3.40
N THR A 183 -3.08 -34.00 -4.05
CA THR A 183 -4.09 -34.62 -4.90
C THR A 183 -3.48 -35.19 -6.18
N ARG A 184 -2.58 -34.44 -6.84
CA ARG A 184 -1.88 -34.92 -8.04
C ARG A 184 -1.12 -36.21 -7.75
N ARG A 185 -0.34 -36.22 -6.67
CA ARG A 185 0.51 -37.35 -6.28
C ARG A 185 -0.33 -38.62 -6.07
N VAL A 186 -1.44 -38.52 -5.35
CA VAL A 186 -2.30 -39.70 -5.11
C VAL A 186 -2.97 -40.16 -6.40
N VAL A 187 -3.49 -39.24 -7.23
CA VAL A 187 -4.10 -39.61 -8.52
C VAL A 187 -3.09 -40.32 -9.43
N ILE A 188 -1.87 -39.77 -9.57
CA ILE A 188 -0.81 -40.37 -10.38
C ILE A 188 -0.44 -41.76 -9.84
N GLN A 189 -0.32 -41.91 -8.51
CA GLN A 189 -0.02 -43.18 -7.88
C GLN A 189 -1.11 -44.24 -8.14
N THR A 190 -2.39 -43.85 -8.03
CA THR A 190 -3.54 -44.71 -8.31
C THR A 190 -3.57 -45.14 -9.77
N LEU A 191 -3.39 -44.22 -10.73
CA LEU A 191 -3.36 -44.55 -12.15
C LEU A 191 -2.19 -45.48 -12.50
N ARG A 192 -1.06 -45.34 -11.81
CA ARG A 192 0.11 -46.21 -12.00
C ARG A 192 -0.08 -47.60 -11.39
N SER A 193 -0.61 -47.68 -10.18
CA SER A 193 -0.72 -48.94 -9.42
C SER A 193 -1.90 -49.79 -9.89
N ASP A 194 -3.05 -49.16 -10.13
CA ASP A 194 -4.31 -49.86 -10.34
C ASP A 194 -4.68 -49.98 -11.83
N TYR A 195 -4.16 -49.08 -12.67
CA TYR A 195 -4.52 -48.97 -14.09
C TYR A 195 -3.33 -49.03 -15.05
N GLY A 196 -2.12 -49.29 -14.53
CA GLY A 196 -0.94 -49.57 -15.35
C GLY A 196 -0.40 -48.39 -16.16
N LEU A 197 -0.49 -47.16 -15.66
CA LEU A 197 0.15 -46.00 -16.32
C LEU A 197 1.68 -46.17 -16.37
N VAL A 198 2.23 -46.43 -17.56
CA VAL A 198 3.66 -46.70 -17.76
C VAL A 198 4.49 -45.41 -17.86
N TYR A 199 3.98 -44.41 -18.59
CA TYR A 199 4.70 -43.17 -18.81
C TYR A 199 4.76 -42.29 -17.55
N THR A 200 5.88 -41.58 -17.39
CA THR A 200 6.01 -40.61 -16.30
C THR A 200 5.06 -39.45 -16.53
N ALA A 201 4.13 -39.24 -15.60
CA ALA A 201 3.17 -38.15 -15.67
C ALA A 201 3.89 -36.79 -15.66
N VAL A 202 3.51 -35.90 -16.58
CA VAL A 202 4.08 -34.55 -16.64
C VAL A 202 3.31 -33.66 -15.68
N GLU A 203 3.98 -33.19 -14.62
CA GLU A 203 3.36 -32.29 -13.64
C GLU A 203 3.68 -30.81 -13.93
N ILE A 204 2.63 -29.99 -13.94
CA ILE A 204 2.73 -28.54 -14.00
C ILE A 204 1.98 -27.97 -12.78
N PRO A 205 2.72 -27.39 -11.82
CA PRO A 205 2.13 -26.86 -10.60
C PRO A 205 1.25 -25.63 -10.88
N SER A 206 0.47 -25.22 -9.88
CA SER A 206 -0.30 -23.98 -9.98
C SER A 206 0.64 -22.76 -10.04
N HIS A 207 0.19 -21.66 -10.64
CA HIS A 207 0.97 -20.40 -10.68
C HIS A 207 1.35 -19.86 -9.30
N ARG A 208 0.66 -20.28 -8.24
CA ARG A 208 1.01 -19.92 -6.85
C ARG A 208 2.29 -20.61 -6.37
N GLU A 209 2.63 -21.75 -6.95
CA GLU A 209 3.82 -22.54 -6.61
C GLU A 209 4.99 -22.15 -7.52
N VAL A 210 4.77 -22.06 -8.84
CA VAL A 210 5.80 -21.67 -9.82
C VAL A 210 5.17 -20.89 -10.97
N SER A 211 5.74 -19.71 -11.28
CA SER A 211 5.37 -18.98 -12.50
C SER A 211 5.90 -19.71 -13.73
N THR A 212 5.02 -20.40 -14.45
CA THR A 212 5.37 -21.12 -15.69
C THR A 212 4.97 -20.29 -16.91
N SER A 213 5.92 -20.03 -17.82
CA SER A 213 5.65 -19.30 -19.05
C SER A 213 4.90 -20.16 -20.08
N GLN A 214 4.17 -19.53 -21.02
CA GLN A 214 3.48 -20.25 -22.10
C GLN A 214 4.43 -21.12 -22.94
N LYS A 215 5.67 -20.67 -23.15
CA LYS A 215 6.70 -21.42 -23.88
C LYS A 215 7.07 -22.72 -23.15
N GLN A 216 7.24 -22.65 -21.83
CA GLN A 216 7.51 -23.82 -20.99
C GLN A 216 6.31 -24.76 -20.92
N LEU A 217 5.08 -24.22 -20.85
CA LEU A 217 3.86 -25.02 -20.87
C LEU A 217 3.76 -25.83 -22.17
N LYS A 218 3.97 -25.16 -23.32
CA LYS A 218 3.99 -25.81 -24.64
C LYS A 218 5.05 -26.90 -24.71
N GLN A 219 6.27 -26.61 -24.25
CA GLN A 219 7.38 -27.58 -24.31
C GLN A 219 7.11 -28.82 -23.45
N LYS A 220 6.55 -28.65 -22.24
CA LYS A 220 6.28 -29.77 -21.34
C LYS A 220 5.08 -30.62 -21.77
N LEU A 221 4.05 -30.01 -22.37
CA LEU A 221 2.80 -30.69 -22.74
C LEU A 221 2.74 -31.12 -24.21
N ALA A 222 3.78 -30.87 -25.00
CA ALA A 222 3.80 -31.17 -26.44
C ALA A 222 3.52 -32.65 -26.73
N ASP A 223 4.08 -33.53 -25.89
CA ASP A 223 4.03 -34.98 -26.09
C ASP A 223 2.93 -35.69 -25.28
N CYS A 224 2.07 -34.93 -24.60
CA CYS A 224 0.96 -35.51 -23.83
C CYS A 224 -0.24 -35.80 -24.76
N ASP A 225 -0.84 -36.98 -24.62
CA ASP A 225 -2.07 -37.38 -25.32
C ASP A 225 -3.32 -36.92 -24.55
N LEU A 226 -3.20 -36.82 -23.23
CA LEU A 226 -4.25 -36.30 -22.34
C LEU A 226 -3.67 -35.26 -21.38
N ILE A 227 -4.33 -34.12 -21.27
CA ILE A 227 -3.96 -33.03 -20.37
C ILE A 227 -5.10 -32.82 -19.39
N VAL A 228 -4.89 -33.17 -18.12
CA VAL A 228 -5.89 -33.05 -17.04
C VAL A 228 -5.69 -31.74 -16.30
N SER A 229 -6.67 -30.84 -16.38
CA SER A 229 -6.67 -29.56 -15.67
C SER A 229 -7.48 -29.64 -14.38
N ILE A 230 -6.80 -29.58 -13.22
CA ILE A 230 -7.46 -29.62 -11.91
C ILE A 230 -7.77 -28.17 -11.48
N VAL A 231 -8.92 -27.67 -11.93
CA VAL A 231 -9.23 -26.22 -11.99
C VAL A 231 -9.47 -25.56 -10.63
N ARG A 232 -9.92 -26.28 -9.59
CA ARG A 232 -10.25 -25.65 -8.30
C ARG A 232 -9.09 -24.94 -7.57
N TYR A 233 -7.86 -25.09 -8.06
CA TYR A 233 -6.68 -24.40 -7.56
C TYR A 233 -5.82 -23.77 -8.68
N SER A 234 -6.36 -23.68 -9.89
CA SER A 234 -5.69 -23.11 -11.05
C SER A 234 -6.08 -21.64 -11.19
N ASN A 235 -5.10 -20.72 -11.23
CA ASN A 235 -5.37 -19.32 -11.53
C ASN A 235 -5.93 -19.20 -12.96
N HIS A 236 -6.86 -18.25 -13.18
CA HIS A 236 -7.45 -17.98 -14.49
C HIS A 236 -6.42 -17.78 -15.61
N SER A 237 -5.21 -17.31 -15.29
CA SER A 237 -4.11 -17.13 -16.26
C SER A 237 -3.61 -18.45 -16.85
N LEU A 238 -3.55 -19.52 -16.05
CA LEU A 238 -3.07 -20.83 -16.49
C LEU A 238 -4.10 -21.48 -17.41
N THR A 239 -5.37 -21.47 -17.01
CA THR A 239 -6.46 -22.00 -17.81
C THR A 239 -6.58 -21.25 -19.15
N LYS A 240 -6.49 -19.91 -19.13
CA LYS A 240 -6.48 -19.09 -20.36
C LYS A 240 -5.30 -19.44 -21.27
N SER A 241 -4.10 -19.60 -20.71
CA SER A 241 -2.91 -19.96 -21.48
C SER A 241 -3.02 -21.35 -22.12
N LEU A 242 -3.60 -22.30 -21.39
CA LEU A 242 -3.78 -23.67 -21.83
C LEU A 242 -4.87 -23.77 -22.93
N MET A 243 -5.95 -23.00 -22.81
CA MET A 243 -6.97 -22.87 -23.87
C MET A 243 -6.41 -22.19 -25.13
N GLN A 244 -5.68 -21.09 -24.98
CA GLN A 244 -5.02 -20.41 -26.10
C GLN A 244 -4.03 -21.32 -26.83
N LEU A 245 -3.31 -22.19 -26.10
CA LEU A 245 -2.39 -23.15 -26.70
C LEU A 245 -3.13 -24.25 -27.46
N LYS A 246 -4.29 -24.71 -26.98
CA LYS A 246 -5.15 -25.64 -27.74
C LYS A 246 -5.72 -24.99 -29.00
N GLU A 247 -6.27 -23.78 -28.90
CA GLU A 247 -6.82 -23.03 -30.04
C GLU A 247 -5.78 -22.79 -31.14
N LYS A 248 -4.52 -22.54 -30.76
CA LYS A 248 -3.40 -22.35 -31.68
C LYS A 248 -2.80 -23.66 -32.21
N GLY A 249 -3.38 -24.83 -31.88
CA GLY A 249 -2.84 -26.14 -32.28
C GLY A 249 -1.47 -26.44 -31.67
N GLY A 250 -1.11 -25.80 -30.56
CA GLY A 250 0.18 -25.97 -29.89
C GLY A 250 0.28 -27.19 -28.99
N LEU A 251 -0.82 -27.92 -28.81
CA LEU A 251 -0.93 -29.12 -27.97
C LEU A 251 -1.52 -30.26 -28.80
N LYS A 252 -0.89 -31.43 -28.74
CA LYS A 252 -1.38 -32.65 -29.39
C LYS A 252 -2.57 -33.25 -28.64
N GLY A 253 -2.47 -33.30 -27.31
CA GLY A 253 -3.43 -34.00 -26.46
C GLY A 253 -4.76 -33.28 -26.24
N LYS A 254 -5.79 -34.07 -25.91
CA LYS A 254 -7.10 -33.56 -25.50
C LYS A 254 -7.00 -32.99 -24.08
N ILE A 255 -7.74 -31.92 -23.81
CA ILE A 255 -7.82 -31.32 -22.47
C ILE A 255 -9.07 -31.86 -21.77
N LEU A 256 -8.87 -32.49 -20.61
CA LEU A 256 -9.93 -32.90 -19.70
C LEU A 256 -9.95 -31.98 -18.48
N THR A 257 -11.13 -31.44 -18.18
CA THR A 257 -11.39 -30.71 -16.94
C THR A 257 -12.32 -31.56 -16.08
N PRO A 258 -11.81 -32.29 -15.08
CA PRO A 258 -12.64 -33.13 -14.23
C PRO A 258 -13.72 -32.29 -13.54
N ASN A 259 -14.96 -32.75 -13.58
CA ASN A 259 -16.06 -32.12 -12.86
C ASN A 259 -16.14 -32.66 -11.41
N SER A 260 -15.62 -33.86 -11.22
CA SER A 260 -15.61 -34.55 -9.94
C SER A 260 -14.58 -33.96 -8.96
N ARG A 261 -14.87 -34.08 -7.65
CA ARG A 261 -13.98 -33.65 -6.56
C ARG A 261 -13.29 -34.84 -5.91
N GLY A 262 -12.12 -34.59 -5.34
CA GLY A 262 -11.33 -35.60 -4.64
C GLY A 262 -10.61 -36.55 -5.59
N VAL A 263 -9.74 -37.39 -5.03
CA VAL A 263 -8.89 -38.31 -5.79
C VAL A 263 -9.72 -39.29 -6.61
N SER A 264 -10.67 -39.98 -5.97
CA SER A 264 -11.52 -41.00 -6.62
C SER A 264 -12.36 -40.42 -7.76
N GLY A 265 -12.87 -39.20 -7.59
CA GLY A 265 -13.62 -38.50 -8.62
C GLY A 265 -12.76 -38.18 -9.85
N VAL A 266 -11.56 -37.63 -9.64
CA VAL A 266 -10.65 -37.31 -10.74
C VAL A 266 -10.22 -38.56 -11.51
N VAL A 267 -9.92 -39.66 -10.80
CA VAL A 267 -9.57 -40.93 -11.45
C VAL A 267 -10.73 -41.46 -12.30
N ARG A 268 -11.96 -41.43 -11.77
CA ARG A 268 -13.15 -41.86 -12.51
C ARG A 268 -13.37 -41.06 -13.80
N ASP A 269 -13.25 -39.74 -13.72
CA ASP A 269 -13.43 -38.86 -14.88
C ASP A 269 -12.36 -39.14 -15.96
N ILE A 270 -11.13 -39.44 -15.57
CA ILE A 270 -10.05 -39.80 -16.49
C ILE A 270 -10.35 -41.13 -17.20
N LEU A 271 -10.77 -42.15 -16.45
CA LEU A 271 -11.06 -43.46 -17.02
C LEU A 271 -12.24 -43.41 -17.97
N SER A 272 -13.33 -42.74 -17.58
CA SER A 272 -14.51 -42.56 -18.43
C SER A 272 -14.16 -41.80 -19.73
N PHE A 273 -13.28 -40.80 -19.65
CA PHE A 273 -12.80 -40.08 -20.83
C PHE A 273 -12.00 -40.98 -21.77
N ILE A 274 -11.17 -41.85 -21.23
CA ILE A 274 -10.33 -42.76 -22.00
C ILE A 274 -11.19 -43.84 -22.65
N GLU A 275 -12.12 -44.46 -21.91
CA GLU A 275 -13.11 -45.40 -22.47
C GLU A 275 -13.84 -44.80 -23.68
N THR A 276 -14.35 -43.57 -23.51
CA THR A 276 -15.07 -42.84 -24.58
C THR A 276 -14.16 -42.51 -25.76
N SER A 277 -12.88 -42.22 -25.51
CA SER A 277 -11.93 -41.92 -26.58
C SER A 277 -11.54 -43.19 -27.35
N THR A 278 -11.36 -44.32 -26.66
CA THR A 278 -11.05 -45.60 -27.30
C THR A 278 -12.22 -46.15 -28.12
N SER A 279 -13.48 -45.90 -27.74
CA SER A 279 -14.63 -46.34 -28.53
C SER A 279 -14.79 -45.57 -29.85
N LEU A 280 -14.45 -44.29 -29.87
CA LEU A 280 -14.56 -43.44 -31.07
C LEU A 280 -13.53 -43.79 -32.15
N ASP A 281 -12.31 -44.17 -31.77
CA ASP A 281 -11.27 -44.54 -32.74
C ASP A 281 -11.54 -45.90 -33.42
N THR A 282 -12.49 -46.69 -32.89
CA THR A 282 -12.86 -48.00 -33.45
C THR A 282 -13.95 -47.88 -34.53
N GLU A 283 -14.75 -46.81 -34.56
CA GLU A 283 -15.81 -46.60 -35.55
C GLU A 283 -15.33 -45.92 -36.85
N GLU A 284 -14.20 -45.19 -36.85
CA GLU A 284 -13.65 -44.55 -38.07
C GLU A 284 -12.71 -45.44 -38.89
N ALA A 285 -12.44 -46.67 -38.44
CA ALA A 285 -11.55 -47.62 -39.12
C ALA A 285 -12.27 -48.79 -39.83
N GLY A 286 -13.61 -48.76 -39.90
CA GLY A 286 -14.44 -49.71 -40.66
C GLY A 286 -15.14 -49.05 -41.82
#